data_AF-A0A1H7RJT2-F1
#
_entry.id   AF-A0A1H7RJT2-F1
#
_cell.length_a   1.000
_cell.length_b   1.000
_cell.length_c   1.000
_cell.angle_alpha   90.00
_cell.angle_beta   90.00
_cell.angle_gamma   90.00
#
_symmetry.space_group_name_H-M   'P 1'
#
loop_
_entity.id
_entity.type
_entity.pdbx_description
1 polymer ?
#
loop_
_entity_poly.entity_id
_entity_poly.type
_entity_poly.pdbx_seq_one_letter_code
_entity_poly.pdbx_strand_id
1 'polypeptide(L)'
;MSAPFRTLIALSASTLLAGCSLFSTEEPVATKPSSRLQGHLTWTNQQHTFTPCKEGRTFWVEDGSQQLEQAFWSLAPGSGMQVFADLSGELKAKPRQGEGMRSDGLFSVSQVHRVSGEGHGCEDLNFIATLWRASGNEPSWNMRVGRRGMQLERIGFPALALPYIVEAVPGGVTSYSSEANGQSIELSLSPGECRDSMSGNFSNWQARLTIGDTVQQGCAYPGALETPAAPQHDE
;
A
#
# COMPACT_ATOMS: atom_id res chain seq x y z
N MET A 1 1.25 78.92 43.66
CA MET A 1 2.62 78.92 44.22
C MET A 1 2.87 77.60 44.91
N SER A 2 3.91 76.90 44.44
CA SER A 2 4.75 75.88 45.07
C SER A 2 4.16 74.53 45.51
N ALA A 3 4.59 73.49 44.77
CA ALA A 3 4.60 72.07 45.11
C ALA A 3 5.67 71.74 46.20
N PRO A 4 5.85 70.48 46.68
CA PRO A 4 6.58 69.48 45.88
C PRO A 4 6.16 68.00 46.03
N PHE A 5 6.18 67.31 44.88
CA PHE A 5 6.81 66.02 44.55
C PHE A 5 7.34 65.12 45.70
N ARG A 6 6.99 63.81 45.66
CA ARG A 6 7.93 62.69 45.82
C ARG A 6 7.35 61.33 45.40
N THR A 7 7.98 60.81 44.34
CA THR A 7 8.14 59.45 43.80
C THR A 7 8.06 58.29 44.80
N LEU A 8 7.63 57.09 44.37
CA LEU A 8 8.21 55.74 44.64
C LEU A 8 7.48 54.67 43.75
N ILE A 9 8.15 54.13 42.73
CA ILE A 9 8.67 52.74 42.57
C ILE A 9 7.64 51.63 42.21
N ALA A 10 7.71 51.27 40.91
CA ALA A 10 7.79 49.97 40.24
C ALA A 10 7.43 48.61 40.90
N LEU A 11 6.85 47.77 40.01
CA LEU A 11 6.97 46.32 39.81
C LEU A 11 6.38 45.32 40.83
N SER A 12 5.33 44.60 40.40
CA SER A 12 5.04 43.16 40.64
C SER A 12 3.62 42.86 40.15
N ALA A 13 3.20 41.66 39.75
CA ALA A 13 3.79 40.42 39.27
C ALA A 13 2.56 39.54 38.92
N SER A 14 2.73 38.60 37.99
CA SER A 14 1.93 37.37 37.88
C SER A 14 0.49 37.46 37.36
N THR A 15 0.32 37.36 36.03
CA THR A 15 -0.84 36.66 35.46
C THR A 15 -0.48 35.19 35.26
N LEU A 16 -1.10 34.34 36.07
CA LEU A 16 -0.95 32.90 36.06
C LEU A 16 -1.40 32.32 34.71
N LEU A 17 -0.54 31.52 34.08
CA LEU A 17 -0.90 30.68 32.94
C LEU A 17 -1.87 29.59 33.41
N ALA A 18 -3.16 29.72 33.07
CA ALA A 18 -4.10 28.62 33.12
C ALA A 18 -4.00 27.81 31.81
N GLY A 19 -2.98 26.98 31.70
CA GLY A 19 -2.89 25.97 30.64
C GLY A 19 -3.68 24.73 31.03
N CYS A 20 -4.98 24.70 30.72
CA CYS A 20 -5.71 23.42 30.68
C CYS A 20 -5.28 22.69 29.40
N SER A 21 -4.36 21.75 29.52
CA SER A 21 -4.12 20.76 28.48
C SER A 21 -5.37 19.89 28.35
N LEU A 22 -6.24 20.25 27.41
CA LEU A 22 -7.23 19.35 26.84
C LEU A 22 -6.45 18.25 26.12
N PHE A 23 -6.17 17.15 26.82
CA PHE A 23 -5.84 15.89 26.18
C PHE A 23 -7.10 15.44 25.43
N SER A 24 -7.20 15.82 24.16
CA SER A 24 -8.08 15.13 23.22
C SER A 24 -7.56 13.70 23.11
N THR A 25 -8.24 12.78 23.81
CA THR A 25 -8.22 11.38 23.43
C THR A 25 -8.93 11.32 22.08
N GLU A 26 -8.14 11.26 21.01
CA GLU A 26 -8.67 10.99 19.68
C GLU A 26 -9.24 9.58 19.74
N GLU A 27 -10.56 9.47 19.89
CA GLU A 27 -11.24 8.18 19.78
C GLU A 27 -10.82 7.57 18.44
N PRO A 28 -10.37 6.29 18.40
CA PRO A 28 -10.01 5.66 17.15
C PRO A 28 -11.23 5.74 16.24
N VAL A 29 -11.13 6.54 15.17
CA VAL A 29 -12.17 6.65 14.16
C VAL A 29 -12.48 5.23 13.73
N ALA A 30 -13.69 4.76 14.01
CA ALA A 30 -14.16 3.46 13.56
C ALA A 30 -14.01 3.43 12.04
N THR A 31 -12.94 2.80 11.57
CA THR A 31 -12.67 2.62 10.15
C THR A 31 -13.79 1.76 9.63
N LYS A 32 -14.61 2.32 8.74
CA LYS A 32 -15.67 1.56 8.08
C LYS A 32 -15.07 0.30 7.48
N PRO A 33 -15.80 -0.83 7.48
CA PRO A 33 -15.29 -2.07 6.91
C PRO A 33 -14.97 -1.86 5.44
N SER A 34 -13.67 -1.87 5.12
CA SER A 34 -13.18 -1.79 3.74
C SER A 34 -13.03 -3.21 3.20
N SER A 35 -13.59 -3.46 2.02
CA SER A 35 -13.42 -4.72 1.31
C SER A 35 -12.18 -4.63 0.44
N ARG A 36 -11.32 -5.65 0.46
CA ARG A 36 -10.24 -5.83 -0.53
C ARG A 36 -10.69 -6.81 -1.60
N LEU A 37 -10.66 -6.38 -2.86
CA LEU A 37 -11.12 -7.15 -4.01
C LEU A 37 -10.04 -7.14 -5.10
N GLN A 38 -9.81 -8.31 -5.68
CA GLN A 38 -9.05 -8.46 -6.93
C GLN A 38 -10.03 -8.59 -8.08
N GLY A 39 -9.69 -8.06 -9.25
CA GLY A 39 -10.59 -8.10 -10.39
C GLY A 39 -10.05 -7.41 -11.63
N HIS A 40 -10.94 -7.23 -12.58
CA HIS A 40 -10.66 -6.60 -13.85
C HIS A 40 -11.25 -5.20 -13.90
N LEU A 41 -10.40 -4.25 -14.22
CA LEU A 41 -10.73 -2.84 -14.38
C LEU A 41 -10.79 -2.52 -15.87
N THR A 42 -11.89 -1.92 -16.30
CA THR A 42 -12.04 -1.33 -17.64
C THR A 42 -12.26 0.16 -17.48
N TRP A 43 -11.54 0.97 -18.24
CA TRP A 43 -11.66 2.42 -18.24
C TRP A 43 -11.82 2.96 -19.66
N THR A 44 -12.76 3.87 -19.83
CA THR A 44 -13.05 4.62 -21.06
C THR A 44 -13.57 6.00 -20.68
N ASN A 45 -13.75 6.89 -21.66
CA ASN A 45 -14.30 8.23 -21.43
C ASN A 45 -15.74 8.24 -20.87
N GLN A 46 -16.47 7.12 -20.97
CA GLN A 46 -17.88 7.02 -20.57
C GLN A 46 -18.14 5.94 -19.52
N GLN A 47 -17.20 5.00 -19.32
CA GLN A 47 -17.39 3.84 -18.47
C GLN A 47 -16.09 3.49 -17.75
N HIS A 48 -16.16 3.42 -16.42
CA HIS A 48 -15.10 2.88 -15.57
C HIS A 48 -15.70 1.87 -14.59
N THR A 49 -15.41 0.60 -14.85
CA THR A 49 -16.03 -0.51 -14.15
C THR A 49 -15.02 -1.50 -13.64
N PHE A 50 -15.32 -2.09 -12.48
CA PHE A 50 -14.55 -3.14 -11.85
C PHE A 50 -15.39 -4.40 -11.71
N THR A 51 -14.89 -5.52 -12.20
CA THR A 51 -15.53 -6.85 -12.06
C THR A 51 -14.62 -7.73 -11.21
N PRO A 52 -15.02 -8.11 -9.98
CA PRO A 52 -14.17 -8.91 -9.12
C PRO A 52 -13.89 -10.30 -9.70
N CYS A 53 -12.72 -10.85 -9.39
CA CYS A 53 -12.34 -12.19 -9.83
C CYS A 53 -13.38 -13.22 -9.36
N LYS A 54 -13.71 -14.18 -10.22
CA LYS A 54 -14.59 -15.33 -9.92
C LYS A 54 -16.06 -14.99 -9.61
N GLU A 55 -16.51 -13.77 -9.91
CA GLU A 55 -17.93 -13.42 -9.92
C GLU A 55 -18.30 -12.54 -11.11
N GLY A 56 -19.60 -12.48 -11.42
CA GLY A 56 -20.12 -11.74 -12.58
C GLY A 56 -20.64 -10.34 -12.27
N ARG A 57 -20.56 -9.88 -11.02
CA ARG A 57 -21.04 -8.55 -10.64
C ARG A 57 -20.08 -7.49 -11.15
N THR A 58 -20.63 -6.40 -11.66
CA THR A 58 -19.85 -5.26 -12.12
C THR A 58 -20.16 -4.04 -11.29
N PHE A 59 -19.13 -3.37 -10.78
CA PHE A 59 -19.24 -2.16 -9.98
C PHE A 59 -18.79 -0.95 -10.78
N TRP A 60 -19.54 0.15 -10.66
CA TRP A 60 -19.05 1.46 -11.06
C TRP A 60 -17.94 1.86 -10.09
N VAL A 61 -16.85 2.43 -10.58
CA VAL A 61 -15.70 2.79 -9.73
C VAL A 61 -15.77 4.27 -9.36
N GLU A 62 -15.44 4.62 -8.13
CA GLU A 62 -15.16 6.01 -7.74
C GLU A 62 -13.74 6.05 -7.21
N ASP A 63 -12.85 6.71 -7.95
CA ASP A 63 -11.44 6.90 -7.61
C ASP A 63 -11.24 8.31 -7.06
N GLY A 64 -11.37 8.44 -5.74
CA GLY A 64 -11.31 9.75 -5.08
C GLY A 64 -9.95 10.44 -5.18
N SER A 65 -8.89 9.70 -5.45
CA SER A 65 -7.51 10.18 -5.40
C SER A 65 -6.82 10.19 -6.78
N GLN A 66 -7.48 9.67 -7.82
CA GLN A 66 -7.06 9.59 -9.23
C GLN A 66 -5.88 8.64 -9.52
N GLN A 67 -5.31 7.95 -8.51
CA GLN A 67 -4.21 7.01 -8.73
C GLN A 67 -4.64 5.81 -9.57
N LEU A 68 -5.88 5.35 -9.44
CA LEU A 68 -6.36 4.19 -10.19
C LEU A 68 -6.47 4.53 -11.68
N GLU A 69 -7.03 5.70 -12.00
CA GLU A 69 -7.09 6.21 -13.37
C GLU A 69 -5.69 6.40 -13.97
N GLN A 70 -4.78 7.03 -13.23
CA GLN A 70 -3.41 7.25 -13.67
C GLN A 70 -2.65 5.93 -13.87
N ALA A 71 -2.83 4.96 -12.97
CA ALA A 71 -2.25 3.63 -13.09
C ALA A 71 -2.81 2.88 -14.30
N PHE A 72 -4.12 2.97 -14.57
CA PHE A 72 -4.73 2.38 -15.75
C PHE A 72 -4.12 2.93 -17.04
N TRP A 73 -4.12 4.25 -17.23
CA TRP A 73 -3.66 4.86 -18.49
C TRP A 73 -2.16 4.73 -18.73
N SER A 74 -1.36 4.66 -17.66
CA SER A 74 0.10 4.47 -17.77
C SER A 74 0.52 3.12 -18.36
N LEU A 75 -0.35 2.12 -18.30
CA LEU A 75 -0.13 0.81 -18.93
C LEU A 75 -0.36 0.85 -20.45
N ALA A 76 -0.78 2.02 -20.98
CA ALA A 76 -1.23 2.20 -22.36
C ALA A 76 -2.22 1.11 -22.83
N PRO A 77 -3.24 0.75 -22.04
CA PRO A 77 -4.22 -0.20 -22.49
C PRO A 77 -4.96 0.42 -23.68
N GLY A 78 -4.96 -0.24 -24.83
CA GLY A 78 -5.78 0.15 -25.97
C GLY A 78 -7.25 0.32 -25.57
N SER A 79 -8.03 1.03 -26.39
CA SER A 79 -9.44 1.30 -26.09
C SER A 79 -10.23 0.01 -25.85
N GLY A 80 -10.93 -0.06 -24.72
CA GLY A 80 -11.72 -1.24 -24.35
C GLY A 80 -10.92 -2.40 -23.75
N MET A 81 -9.62 -2.24 -23.50
CA MET A 81 -8.82 -3.25 -22.80
C MET A 81 -9.08 -3.24 -21.29
N GLN A 82 -9.03 -4.43 -20.69
CA GLN A 82 -9.13 -4.62 -19.26
C GLN A 82 -7.73 -4.81 -18.68
N VAL A 83 -7.49 -4.24 -17.50
CA VAL A 83 -6.29 -4.51 -16.70
C VAL A 83 -6.67 -5.21 -15.42
N PHE A 84 -5.74 -5.95 -14.83
CA PHE A 84 -5.92 -6.50 -13.49
C PHE A 84 -5.74 -5.39 -12.44
N ALA A 85 -6.56 -5.42 -11.39
CA ALA A 85 -6.40 -4.54 -10.24
C ALA A 85 -6.68 -5.26 -8.91
N ASP A 86 -5.94 -4.87 -7.87
CA ASP A 86 -6.15 -5.26 -6.48
C ASP A 86 -6.42 -3.99 -5.66
N LEU A 87 -7.65 -3.87 -5.14
CA LEU A 87 -8.20 -2.62 -4.63
C LEU A 87 -8.83 -2.82 -3.26
N SER A 88 -8.72 -1.83 -2.38
CA SER A 88 -9.54 -1.72 -1.17
C SER A 88 -10.50 -0.54 -1.26
N GLY A 89 -11.68 -0.69 -0.68
CA GLY A 89 -12.69 0.38 -0.65
C GLY A 89 -14.03 -0.03 -0.05
N GLU A 90 -15.02 0.83 -0.21
CA GLU A 90 -16.40 0.61 0.25
C GLU A 90 -17.30 0.19 -0.91
N LEU A 91 -18.06 -0.90 -0.74
CA LEU A 91 -19.17 -1.25 -1.64
C LEU A 91 -20.42 -0.49 -1.20
N LYS A 92 -20.98 0.29 -2.12
CA LYS A 92 -22.16 1.16 -1.91
C LYS A 92 -23.26 0.79 -2.90
N ALA A 93 -24.48 1.28 -2.62
CA ALA A 93 -25.59 1.16 -3.56
C ALA A 93 -25.25 1.81 -4.90
N LYS A 94 -25.76 1.23 -6.00
CA LYS A 94 -25.51 1.77 -7.34
C LYS A 94 -25.98 3.23 -7.48
N PRO A 95 -25.33 4.04 -8.33
CA PRO A 95 -25.75 5.39 -8.64
C PRO A 95 -27.21 5.46 -9.10
N ARG A 96 -27.91 6.54 -8.73
CA ARG A 96 -29.32 6.78 -9.13
C ARG A 96 -29.45 7.50 -10.48
N GLN A 97 -28.35 8.00 -11.02
CA GLN A 97 -28.27 8.78 -12.27
C GLN A 97 -26.95 8.49 -12.97
N GLY A 98 -26.86 8.79 -14.26
CA GLY A 98 -25.67 8.60 -15.08
C GLY A 98 -25.39 7.16 -15.50
N GLU A 99 -24.27 6.94 -16.18
CA GLU A 99 -23.87 5.62 -16.74
C GLU A 99 -23.72 4.53 -15.67
N GLY A 100 -23.36 4.92 -14.44
CA GLY A 100 -23.28 4.02 -13.29
C GLY A 100 -24.60 3.35 -12.90
N MET A 101 -25.76 3.79 -13.42
CA MET A 101 -27.04 3.08 -13.18
C MET A 101 -27.07 1.65 -13.72
N ARG A 102 -26.20 1.35 -14.69
CA ARG A 102 -26.10 0.04 -15.36
C ARG A 102 -25.27 -0.98 -14.58
N SER A 103 -24.58 -0.57 -13.51
CA SER A 103 -23.79 -1.46 -12.67
C SER A 103 -24.64 -2.10 -11.56
N ASP A 104 -24.11 -3.15 -10.94
CA ASP A 104 -24.70 -3.81 -9.78
C ASP A 104 -24.50 -3.02 -8.48
N GLY A 105 -23.52 -2.13 -8.45
CA GLY A 105 -23.17 -1.30 -7.31
C GLY A 105 -22.13 -0.22 -7.62
N LEU A 106 -21.73 0.50 -6.58
CA LEU A 106 -20.62 1.45 -6.60
C LEU A 106 -19.48 0.91 -5.73
N PHE A 107 -18.26 0.93 -6.23
CA PHE A 107 -17.06 0.65 -5.47
C PHE A 107 -16.26 1.94 -5.29
N SER A 108 -16.33 2.49 -4.08
CA SER A 108 -15.63 3.72 -3.70
C SER A 108 -14.24 3.33 -3.21
N VAL A 109 -13.25 3.48 -4.09
CA VAL A 109 -11.89 2.98 -3.88
C VAL A 109 -11.16 3.89 -2.88
N SER A 110 -10.60 3.28 -1.85
CA SER A 110 -9.79 3.97 -0.83
C SER A 110 -8.30 3.66 -0.95
N GLN A 111 -7.93 2.55 -1.60
CA GLN A 111 -6.53 2.18 -1.82
C GLN A 111 -6.36 1.32 -3.08
N VAL A 112 -5.34 1.64 -3.86
CA VAL A 112 -4.89 0.84 -5.00
C VAL A 112 -3.65 0.07 -4.55
N HIS A 113 -3.72 -1.26 -4.44
CA HIS A 113 -2.55 -2.06 -4.07
C HIS A 113 -1.67 -2.36 -5.28
N ARG A 114 -2.31 -2.72 -6.40
CA ARG A 114 -1.63 -3.05 -7.65
C ARG A 114 -2.55 -2.84 -8.85
N VAL A 115 -1.97 -2.40 -9.97
CA VAL A 115 -2.61 -2.44 -11.30
C VAL A 115 -1.63 -3.06 -12.29
N SER A 116 -2.09 -4.03 -13.06
CA SER A 116 -1.24 -4.81 -13.96
C SER A 116 -1.85 -4.96 -15.35
N GLY A 117 -1.09 -4.61 -16.39
CA GLY A 117 -1.50 -4.81 -17.79
C GLY A 117 -1.25 -6.25 -18.28
N GLU A 118 -0.41 -7.00 -17.57
CA GLU A 118 0.03 -8.35 -17.90
C GLU A 118 0.22 -9.22 -16.65
N GLY A 119 0.47 -10.51 -16.84
CA GLY A 119 0.68 -11.50 -15.79
C GLY A 119 -0.60 -12.25 -15.38
N HIS A 120 -0.49 -13.09 -14.36
CA HIS A 120 -1.55 -14.06 -14.00
C HIS A 120 -2.80 -13.43 -13.37
N GLY A 121 -2.68 -12.27 -12.69
CA GLY A 121 -3.84 -11.56 -12.10
C GLY A 121 -4.78 -12.48 -11.30
N CYS A 122 -6.04 -12.58 -11.73
CA CYS A 122 -7.06 -13.44 -11.12
C CYS A 122 -6.72 -14.95 -11.09
N GLU A 123 -5.77 -15.39 -11.92
CA GLU A 123 -5.32 -16.76 -12.06
C GLU A 123 -4.09 -17.08 -11.19
N ASP A 124 -3.56 -16.11 -10.42
CA ASP A 124 -2.45 -16.35 -9.51
C ASP A 124 -2.86 -17.21 -8.30
N LEU A 125 -2.66 -18.52 -8.43
CA LEU A 125 -2.95 -19.50 -7.39
C LEU A 125 -2.07 -19.32 -6.13
N ASN A 126 -0.91 -18.66 -6.26
CA ASN A 126 0.00 -18.46 -5.14
C ASN A 126 -0.40 -17.28 -4.26
N PHE A 127 -1.29 -16.39 -4.72
CA PHE A 127 -1.72 -15.20 -3.99
C PHE A 127 -2.26 -15.54 -2.60
N ILE A 128 -3.04 -16.63 -2.48
CA ILE A 128 -3.67 -17.07 -1.23
C ILE A 128 -2.64 -17.45 -0.14
N ALA A 129 -1.44 -17.86 -0.56
CA ALA A 129 -0.35 -18.31 0.30
C ALA A 129 0.79 -17.30 0.41
N THR A 130 0.58 -16.07 -0.08
CA THR A 130 1.58 -15.02 -0.16
C THR A 130 1.31 -13.96 0.91
N LEU A 131 2.34 -13.55 1.64
CA LEU A 131 2.39 -12.36 2.48
C LEU A 131 2.81 -11.15 1.64
N TRP A 132 3.92 -11.31 0.91
CA TRP A 132 4.47 -10.28 0.03
C TRP A 132 4.98 -10.89 -1.26
N ARG A 133 4.76 -10.20 -2.36
CA ARG A 133 5.49 -10.43 -3.59
C ARG A 133 6.29 -9.19 -3.92
N ALA A 134 7.55 -9.37 -4.27
CA ALA A 134 8.45 -8.31 -4.68
C ALA A 134 9.23 -8.73 -5.93
N SER A 135 9.57 -7.79 -6.81
CA SER A 135 10.35 -8.07 -8.00
C SER A 135 11.10 -6.83 -8.49
N GLY A 136 12.22 -7.05 -9.17
CA GLY A 136 12.98 -6.01 -9.85
C GLY A 136 13.58 -6.53 -11.15
N ASN A 137 14.07 -5.60 -11.98
CA ASN A 137 14.38 -5.89 -13.39
C ASN A 137 15.88 -5.94 -13.71
N GLU A 138 16.73 -5.21 -12.99
CA GLU A 138 18.16 -5.08 -13.33
C GLU A 138 19.08 -5.24 -12.10
N PRO A 139 19.66 -6.44 -11.89
CA PRO A 139 19.33 -7.69 -12.59
C PRO A 139 17.92 -8.18 -12.21
N SER A 140 17.35 -9.10 -12.99
CA SER A 140 16.00 -9.59 -12.73
C SER A 140 15.96 -10.51 -11.51
N TRP A 141 15.02 -10.21 -10.59
CA TRP A 141 14.75 -11.02 -9.41
C TRP A 141 13.27 -11.01 -9.06
N ASN A 142 12.81 -12.10 -8.45
CA ASN A 142 11.48 -12.23 -7.88
C ASN A 142 11.61 -12.83 -6.49
N MET A 143 10.90 -12.26 -5.52
CA MET A 143 10.81 -12.75 -4.16
C MET A 143 9.35 -12.98 -3.79
N ARG A 144 9.05 -14.16 -3.26
CA ARG A 144 7.77 -14.46 -2.62
C ARG A 144 8.01 -14.73 -1.15
N VAL A 145 7.35 -13.96 -0.30
CA VAL A 145 7.34 -14.15 1.15
C VAL A 145 6.03 -14.85 1.52
N GLY A 146 6.12 -15.98 2.22
CA GLY A 146 4.97 -16.66 2.82
C GLY A 146 5.27 -17.01 4.28
N ARG A 147 4.29 -17.54 5.01
CA ARG A 147 4.45 -17.84 6.46
C ARG A 147 5.60 -18.79 6.81
N ARG A 148 6.09 -19.57 5.86
CA ARG A 148 7.11 -20.62 6.09
C ARG A 148 8.51 -20.22 5.61
N GLY A 149 8.66 -19.05 5.01
CA GLY A 149 9.93 -18.65 4.41
C GLY A 149 9.75 -17.74 3.21
N MET A 150 10.89 -17.29 2.67
CA MET A 150 10.99 -16.60 1.40
C MET A 150 11.43 -17.56 0.30
N GLN A 151 11.04 -17.28 -0.93
CA GLN A 151 11.56 -17.93 -2.13
C GLN A 151 12.10 -16.86 -3.08
N LEU A 152 13.42 -16.87 -3.31
CA LEU A 152 14.11 -16.00 -4.23
C LEU A 152 14.36 -16.70 -5.56
N GLU A 153 13.93 -16.08 -6.64
CA GLU A 153 14.17 -16.51 -8.02
C GLU A 153 14.99 -15.44 -8.75
N ARG A 154 16.06 -15.86 -9.43
CA ARG A 154 16.94 -14.99 -10.22
C ARG A 154 17.31 -15.69 -11.52
N ILE A 155 17.49 -14.91 -12.58
CA ILE A 155 17.94 -15.46 -13.86
C ILE A 155 19.30 -16.15 -13.69
N GLY A 156 19.40 -17.39 -14.15
CA GLY A 156 20.64 -18.18 -14.11
C GLY A 156 20.94 -18.86 -12.78
N PHE A 157 20.07 -18.74 -11.77
CA PHE A 157 20.24 -19.40 -10.47
C PHE A 157 19.05 -20.31 -10.15
N PRO A 158 19.25 -21.44 -9.46
CA PRO A 158 18.15 -22.21 -8.88
C PRO A 158 17.33 -21.36 -7.90
N ALA A 159 16.03 -21.63 -7.82
CA ALA A 159 15.17 -21.00 -6.81
C ALA A 159 15.68 -21.31 -5.40
N LEU A 160 15.79 -20.28 -4.57
CA LEU A 160 16.38 -20.36 -3.23
C LEU A 160 15.29 -20.18 -2.17
N ALA A 161 15.03 -21.24 -1.41
CA ALA A 161 14.16 -21.17 -0.24
C ALA A 161 14.95 -20.72 0.99
N LEU A 162 14.42 -19.74 1.72
CA LEU A 162 15.11 -19.07 2.82
C LEU A 162 14.21 -19.02 4.06
N PRO A 163 14.67 -19.45 5.24
CA PRO A 163 14.04 -19.03 6.49
C PRO A 163 14.22 -17.51 6.65
N TYR A 164 13.37 -16.85 7.43
CA TYR A 164 13.55 -15.41 7.68
C TYR A 164 13.25 -15.02 9.11
N ILE A 165 13.81 -13.90 9.52
CA ILE A 165 13.40 -13.11 10.67
C ILE A 165 12.76 -11.82 10.14
N VAL A 166 11.76 -11.30 10.85
CA VAL A 166 11.07 -10.05 10.48
C VAL A 166 11.40 -8.98 11.50
N GLU A 167 11.80 -7.82 11.03
CA GLU A 167 12.03 -6.64 11.84
C GLU A 167 11.20 -5.48 11.30
N ALA A 168 10.43 -4.84 12.19
CA ALA A 168 9.75 -3.59 11.87
C ALA A 168 10.68 -2.43 12.23
N VAL A 169 10.89 -1.52 11.29
CA VAL A 169 11.82 -0.39 11.41
C VAL A 169 11.00 0.91 11.36
N PRO A 170 11.43 2.00 12.03
CA PRO A 170 10.73 3.28 11.96
C PRO A 170 10.45 3.75 10.52
N GLY A 171 9.31 4.41 10.31
CA GLY A 171 8.88 4.88 8.98
C GLY A 171 8.04 3.88 8.18
N GLY A 172 7.56 2.81 8.81
CA GLY A 172 6.69 1.80 8.16
C GLY A 172 7.44 0.79 7.30
N VAL A 173 8.77 0.75 7.44
CA VAL A 173 9.62 -0.21 6.73
C VAL A 173 9.57 -1.55 7.45
N THR A 174 9.36 -2.64 6.70
CA THR A 174 9.48 -4.01 7.21
C THR A 174 10.65 -4.70 6.53
N SER A 175 11.56 -5.27 7.30
CA SER A 175 12.71 -6.03 6.78
C SER A 175 12.52 -7.52 7.03
N TYR A 176 12.83 -8.33 6.01
CA TYR A 176 12.89 -9.78 6.07
C TYR A 176 14.33 -10.23 5.81
N SER A 177 15.02 -10.73 6.83
CA SER A 177 16.44 -11.09 6.75
C SER A 177 16.66 -12.59 6.87
N SER A 178 17.68 -13.10 6.18
CA SER A 178 18.07 -14.51 6.17
C SER A 178 19.59 -14.65 6.09
N GLU A 179 20.14 -15.47 6.99
CA GLU A 179 21.53 -15.95 6.93
C GLU A 179 21.50 -17.45 6.60
N ALA A 180 21.44 -17.78 5.31
CA ALA A 180 21.27 -19.15 4.85
C ALA A 180 22.10 -19.43 3.60
N ASN A 181 22.54 -20.68 3.45
CA ASN A 181 23.32 -21.13 2.29
C ASN A 181 24.60 -20.32 2.05
N GLY A 182 25.21 -19.80 3.13
CA GLY A 182 26.41 -18.96 3.07
C GLY A 182 26.18 -17.56 2.47
N GLN A 183 24.93 -17.09 2.43
CA GLN A 183 24.55 -15.77 1.92
C GLN A 183 23.72 -15.02 2.96
N SER A 184 24.04 -13.74 3.12
CA SER A 184 23.20 -12.77 3.81
C SER A 184 22.24 -12.14 2.79
N ILE A 185 20.94 -12.28 3.05
CA ILE A 185 19.87 -11.78 2.18
C ILE A 185 18.90 -10.96 3.02
N GLU A 186 18.59 -9.76 2.55
CA GLU A 186 17.60 -8.88 3.17
C GLU A 186 16.61 -8.37 2.13
N LEU A 187 15.31 -8.46 2.41
CA LEU A 187 14.26 -7.77 1.68
C LEU A 187 13.66 -6.69 2.57
N SER A 188 13.95 -5.42 2.26
CA SER A 188 13.29 -4.28 2.90
C SER A 188 12.09 -3.82 2.06
N LEU A 189 10.93 -3.66 2.70
CA LEU A 189 9.68 -3.22 2.08
C LEU A 189 9.23 -1.91 2.71
N SER A 190 8.88 -0.91 1.89
CA SER A 190 8.42 0.40 2.36
C SER A 190 7.17 0.86 1.59
N PRO A 191 6.21 1.53 2.26
CA PRO A 191 5.07 2.12 1.58
C PRO A 191 5.53 3.17 0.56
N GLY A 192 4.91 3.18 -0.61
CA GLY A 192 5.17 4.19 -1.62
C GLY A 192 4.85 3.68 -3.01
N GLU A 193 4.38 4.58 -3.87
CA GLU A 193 4.12 4.27 -5.27
C GLU A 193 5.38 3.73 -5.95
N CYS A 194 5.22 2.63 -6.68
CA CYS A 194 6.27 1.99 -7.44
C CYS A 194 5.73 1.58 -8.81
N ARG A 195 6.52 1.84 -9.85
CA ARG A 195 6.23 1.45 -11.22
C ARG A 195 7.33 0.55 -11.71
N ASP A 196 6.95 -0.64 -12.14
CA ASP A 196 7.87 -1.56 -12.76
C ASP A 196 8.37 -0.98 -14.09
N SER A 197 9.68 -0.85 -14.24
CA SER A 197 10.30 -0.15 -15.37
C SER A 197 10.10 -0.85 -16.72
N MET A 198 9.83 -2.16 -16.71
CA MET A 198 9.70 -2.97 -17.92
C MET A 198 8.24 -3.08 -18.37
N SER A 199 7.32 -3.27 -17.42
CA SER A 199 5.90 -3.55 -17.67
C SER A 199 4.97 -2.35 -17.45
N GLY A 200 5.44 -1.31 -16.75
CA GLY A 200 4.60 -0.19 -16.32
C GLY A 200 3.64 -0.54 -15.17
N ASN A 201 3.66 -1.79 -14.67
CA ASN A 201 2.80 -2.24 -13.58
C ASN A 201 2.96 -1.35 -12.35
N PHE A 202 1.84 -0.90 -11.81
CA PHE A 202 1.79 -0.08 -10.61
C PHE A 202 1.66 -0.97 -9.38
N SER A 203 2.38 -0.65 -8.31
CA SER A 203 2.14 -1.17 -6.96
C SER A 203 2.34 -0.08 -5.92
N ASN A 204 1.70 -0.19 -4.76
CA ASN A 204 1.81 0.80 -3.68
C ASN A 204 2.93 0.51 -2.65
N TRP A 205 3.85 -0.41 -2.96
CA TRP A 205 5.04 -0.65 -2.16
C TRP A 205 6.31 -0.68 -3.03
N GLN A 206 7.38 -0.21 -2.42
CA GLN A 206 8.75 -0.33 -2.93
C GLN A 206 9.46 -1.47 -2.22
N ALA A 207 10.39 -2.10 -2.93
CA ALA A 207 11.20 -3.19 -2.43
C ALA A 207 12.69 -2.91 -2.67
N ARG A 208 13.49 -3.28 -1.68
CA ARG A 208 14.94 -3.30 -1.78
C ARG A 208 15.42 -4.69 -1.40
N LEU A 209 16.10 -5.36 -2.32
CA LEU A 209 16.76 -6.64 -2.11
C LEU A 209 18.25 -6.42 -1.95
N THR A 210 18.80 -6.79 -0.80
CA THR A 210 20.23 -6.76 -0.51
C THR A 210 20.74 -8.20 -0.46
N ILE A 211 21.80 -8.50 -1.23
CA ILE A 211 22.49 -9.80 -1.21
C ILE A 211 23.98 -9.53 -1.02
N GLY A 212 24.51 -9.83 0.17
CA GLY A 212 25.82 -9.32 0.59
C GLY A 212 25.86 -7.80 0.46
N ASP A 213 26.80 -7.26 -0.31
CA ASP A 213 26.94 -5.81 -0.53
C ASP A 213 26.14 -5.27 -1.73
N THR A 214 25.42 -6.14 -2.45
CA THR A 214 24.68 -5.75 -3.66
C THR A 214 23.24 -5.39 -3.33
N VAL A 215 22.85 -4.14 -3.63
CA VAL A 215 21.49 -3.63 -3.44
C VAL A 215 20.77 -3.55 -4.79
N GLN A 216 19.55 -4.07 -4.83
CA GLN A 216 18.69 -4.08 -6.02
C GLN A 216 17.31 -3.52 -5.66
N GLN A 217 16.78 -2.66 -6.52
CA GLN A 217 15.49 -2.02 -6.31
C GLN A 217 14.38 -2.79 -7.03
N GLY A 218 13.15 -2.63 -6.56
CA GLY A 218 11.98 -3.27 -7.12
C GLY A 218 10.67 -2.71 -6.57
N CYS A 219 9.56 -3.28 -7.05
CA CYS A 219 8.23 -3.02 -6.54
C CYS A 219 7.73 -4.21 -5.73
N ALA A 220 6.82 -3.96 -4.81
CA ALA A 220 6.15 -4.99 -4.03
C ALA A 220 4.65 -4.76 -3.92
N TYR A 221 3.93 -5.80 -3.58
CA TYR A 221 2.52 -5.73 -3.19
C TYR A 221 2.21 -6.83 -2.15
N PRO A 222 1.25 -6.56 -1.24
CA PRO A 222 0.82 -7.54 -0.26
C PRO A 222 0.05 -8.69 -0.93
N GLY A 223 0.21 -9.91 -0.43
CA GLY A 223 -0.60 -11.06 -0.83
C GLY A 223 -1.92 -11.15 -0.05
N ALA A 224 -2.57 -12.32 -0.07
CA ALA A 224 -3.81 -12.54 0.67
C ALA A 224 -3.58 -12.78 2.17
N LEU A 225 -2.38 -13.21 2.56
CA LEU A 225 -2.06 -13.44 3.95
C LEU A 225 -1.83 -12.10 4.64
N GLU A 226 -2.45 -11.93 5.80
CA GLU A 226 -2.13 -10.82 6.68
C GLU A 226 -0.74 -11.00 7.28
N THR A 227 0.06 -9.94 7.25
CA THR A 227 1.32 -9.86 7.99
C THR A 227 1.02 -10.07 9.47
N PRO A 228 1.63 -11.05 10.14
CA PRO A 228 1.51 -11.18 11.59
C PRO A 228 1.89 -9.85 12.25
N ALA A 229 1.09 -9.38 13.21
CA ALA A 229 1.49 -8.24 14.02
C ALA A 229 2.85 -8.55 14.67
N ALA A 230 3.78 -7.58 14.63
CA ALA A 230 5.03 -7.71 15.38
C ALA A 230 4.69 -7.98 16.86
N PRO A 231 5.40 -8.88 17.56
CA PRO A 231 5.19 -9.06 18.98
C PRO A 231 5.39 -7.70 19.67
N GLN A 232 4.34 -7.21 20.33
CA GLN A 232 4.46 -6.06 21.21
C GLN A 232 5.29 -6.52 22.41
N HIS A 233 6.50 -5.99 22.53
CA HIS A 233 7.24 -6.11 23.79
C HIS A 233 6.56 -5.17 24.78
N ASP A 234 5.71 -5.72 25.63
CA ASP A 234 5.27 -5.05 26.86
C ASP A 234 6.52 -4.90 27.75
N GLU A 235 6.91 -3.66 28.02
CA GLU A 235 7.97 -3.29 28.97
C GLU A 235 7.44 -3.22 30.42
#